data_AF-A0A3N6MYN9-F1
#
_entry.id   AF-A0A3N6MYN9-F1
#
_cell.length_a   1.000
_cell.length_b   1.000
_cell.length_c   1.000
_cell.angle_alpha   90.00
_cell.angle_beta   90.00
_cell.angle_gamma   90.00
#
_symmetry.space_group_name_H-M   'P 1'
#
loop_
_entity.id
_entity.type
_entity.pdbx_description
1 polymer ?
#
loop_
_entity_poly.entity_id
_entity_poly.type
_entity_poly.pdbx_seq_one_letter_code
_entity_poly.pdbx_strand_id
1 'polypeptide(L)' 'MTNNAPPAVPVIQRNGRPFAICLRDIPQPWQDRFRAALRGSACPVMDGDGEYAYVRDWQDWLDGRFPH' A
#
# COMPACT_ATOMS: atom_id res chain seq x y z
N MET A 1 -19.17 16.04 8.14
CA MET A 1 -17.94 16.21 7.32
C MET A 1 -16.93 15.21 7.83
N THR A 2 -16.93 13.98 7.30
CA THR A 2 -15.95 12.98 7.70
C THR A 2 -14.63 13.33 7.01
N ASN A 3 -13.64 13.78 7.79
CA ASN A 3 -12.26 13.89 7.31
C ASN A 3 -11.82 12.47 6.92
N ASN A 4 -11.96 12.13 5.64
CA ASN A 4 -11.56 10.85 5.06
C ASN A 4 -10.04 10.86 4.83
N ALA A 5 -9.28 11.20 5.87
CA ALA A 5 -7.83 11.12 5.82
C ALA A 5 -7.45 9.64 5.69
N PRO A 6 -6.49 9.31 4.82
CA PRO A 6 -6.07 7.93 4.66
C PRO A 6 -5.46 7.38 5.95
N PRO A 7 -5.65 6.08 6.24
CA PRO A 7 -5.12 5.47 7.45
C PRO A 7 -3.59 5.52 7.45
N ALA A 8 -3.01 5.70 8.63
CA ALA A 8 -1.57 5.54 8.82
C ALA A 8 -1.22 4.04 8.76
N VAL A 9 -0.48 3.63 7.73
CA VAL A 9 -0.04 2.24 7.52
C VAL A 9 1.46 2.15 7.86
N PRO A 10 1.91 1.13 8.61
CA PRO A 10 3.33 0.92 8.87
C PRO A 10 4.14 0.80 7.58
N VAL A 11 5.23 1.57 7.48
CA VAL A 11 6.14 1.53 6.34
C VAL A 11 7.35 0.68 6.69
N ILE A 12 7.59 -0.33 5.86
CA ILE A 12 8.80 -1.15 5.90
C ILE A 12 9.94 -0.32 5.32
N GLN A 13 10.99 -0.14 6.12
CA GLN A 13 12.21 0.53 5.67
C GLN A 13 13.22 -0.47 5.13
N ARG A 14 13.89 -0.12 4.04
CA ARG A 14 15.02 -0.87 3.47
C ARG A 14 16.16 0.09 3.23
N ASN A 15 17.35 -0.20 3.79
CA ASN A 15 18.52 0.68 3.71
C ASN A 15 18.24 2.13 4.19
N GLY A 16 17.45 2.28 5.26
CA GLY A 16 17.11 3.59 5.83
C GLY A 16 16.14 4.42 4.98
N ARG A 17 15.46 3.82 4.00
CA ARG A 17 14.46 4.49 3.16
C ARG A 17 13.12 3.77 3.18
N PRO A 18 11.99 4.49 3.11
CA PRO A 18 10.67 3.92 2.84
C PRO A 18 10.71 3.00 1.62
N PHE A 19 10.27 1.74 1.78
CA PHE A 19 10.35 0.75 0.71
C PHE A 19 8.96 0.20 0.35
N ALA A 20 8.30 -0.45 1.31
CA ALA A 20 7.06 -1.16 1.07
C ALA A 20 6.10 -1.01 2.25
N ILE A 21 4.85 -1.37 2.03
CA ILE A 21 3.84 -1.58 3.08
C ILE A 21 3.30 -3.01 2.96
N CYS A 22 2.84 -3.58 4.07
CA CYS A 22 2.14 -4.86 4.04
C CYS A 22 0.64 -4.61 3.87
N LEU A 23 0.01 -5.29 2.90
CA LEU A 23 -1.43 -5.11 2.64
C LEU A 23 -2.27 -5.52 3.86
N ARG A 24 -1.80 -6.48 4.67
CA ARG A 24 -2.48 -6.93 5.90
C ARG A 24 -2.59 -5.84 6.97
N ASP A 25 -1.69 -4.85 6.93
CA ASP A 25 -1.65 -3.76 7.91
C ASP A 25 -2.50 -2.55 7.46
N ILE A 26 -3.02 -2.60 6.23
CA ILE A 26 -3.99 -1.61 5.75
C ILE A 26 -5.35 -1.94 6.37
N PRO A 27 -6.02 -0.99 7.03
CA PRO A 27 -7.34 -1.25 7.57
C PRO A 27 -8.40 -1.33 6.46
N GLN A 28 -9.44 -2.11 6.73
CA GLN A 28 -10.64 -2.14 5.89
C GLN A 28 -11.41 -0.80 5.98
N PRO A 29 -12.05 -0.31 4.90
CA PRO A 29 -12.18 -0.93 3.58
C PRO A 29 -11.05 -0.61 2.59
N TRP A 30 -10.00 0.12 2.99
CA TRP A 30 -8.95 0.57 2.07
C TRP A 30 -8.12 -0.60 1.54
N GLN A 31 -7.91 -1.62 2.36
CA GLN A 31 -7.19 -2.83 1.97
C GLN A 31 -7.79 -3.48 0.72
N ASP A 32 -9.09 -3.77 0.71
CA ASP A 32 -9.75 -4.45 -0.41
C ASP A 32 -9.73 -3.58 -1.67
N ARG A 33 -9.96 -2.27 -1.52
CA ARG A 33 -9.96 -1.34 -2.65
C ARG A 33 -8.58 -1.19 -3.27
N PHE A 34 -7.55 -1.10 -2.44
CA PHE A 34 -6.17 -1.01 -2.91
C PHE A 34 -5.69 -2.33 -3.51
N ARG A 35 -6.05 -3.47 -2.91
CA ARG A 35 -5.75 -4.80 -3.44
C ARG A 35 -6.38 -5.01 -4.82
N ALA A 36 -7.60 -4.52 -5.03
CA ALA A 36 -8.25 -4.56 -6.34
C ALA A 36 -7.51 -3.70 -7.37
N ALA A 37 -7.04 -2.52 -6.98
CA ALA A 37 -6.25 -1.63 -7.85
C ALA A 37 -4.85 -2.19 -8.18
N LEU A 38 -4.21 -2.89 -7.23
CA LEU A 38 -2.90 -3.52 -7.40
C LEU A 38 -2.90 -4.70 -8.39
N ARG A 39 -4.07 -5.21 -8.79
CA ARG A 39 -4.15 -6.41 -9.63
C ARG A 39 -3.50 -6.17 -11.00
N GLY A 40 -2.29 -6.69 -11.20
CA GLY A 40 -1.48 -6.52 -12.41
C GLY A 40 -0.23 -5.63 -12.22
N SER A 41 -0.10 -4.98 -11.06
CA SER A 41 1.11 -4.24 -10.67
C SER A 41 2.20 -5.16 -10.14
N ALA A 42 3.46 -4.72 -10.24
CA ALA A 42 4.59 -5.47 -9.72
C ALA A 42 4.66 -5.36 -8.19
N CYS A 43 4.53 -6.48 -7.48
CA CYS A 43 4.64 -6.52 -6.03
C CYS A 43 6.06 -6.88 -5.58
N PRO A 44 6.62 -6.21 -4.56
CA PRO A 44 7.91 -6.60 -3.99
C PRO A 44 7.79 -7.97 -3.30
N VAL A 45 8.64 -8.91 -3.69
CA VAL A 45 8.82 -10.18 -2.98
C VAL A 45 9.77 -9.94 -1.81
N MET A 46 9.32 -10.27 -0.60
CA MET A 46 10.13 -10.22 0.63
C MET A 46 9.97 -11.54 1.37
N ASP A 47 10.98 -11.92 2.15
CA ASP A 47 10.92 -13.09 3.04
C ASP A 47 9.87 -12.84 4.14
N GLY A 48 8.66 -13.30 3.88
CA GLY A 48 7.52 -13.28 4.78
C GLY A 48 6.23 -13.63 4.05
N ASP A 49 5.27 -14.23 4.75
CA ASP A 49 3.96 -14.68 4.23
C ASP A 49 3.01 -13.56 3.76
N GLY A 50 3.50 -12.32 3.63
CA GLY A 50 2.68 -11.15 3.34
C GLY A 50 2.59 -10.80 1.86
N GLU A 51 1.43 -10.30 1.44
CA GLU A 51 1.35 -9.46 0.24
C GLU A 51 1.85 -8.06 0.57
N TYR A 52 2.79 -7.57 -0.23
CA TYR A 52 3.38 -6.25 -0.06
C TYR A 52 3.16 -5.41 -1.32
N ALA A 53 3.12 -4.10 -1.13
CA ALA A 53 3.14 -3.12 -2.21
C ALA A 53 4.21 -2.07 -1.93
N TYR A 54 4.71 -1.41 -2.97
CA TYR A 54 5.63 -0.31 -2.76
C TYR A 54 4.92 0.84 -2.03
N VAL A 55 5.65 1.53 -1.15
CA VAL A 55 5.11 2.69 -0.43
C VAL A 55 4.62 3.78 -1.39
N ARG A 56 5.26 3.88 -2.55
CA ARG A 56 4.90 4.81 -3.62
C ARG A 56 3.55 4.46 -4.25
N ASP A 57 3.29 3.18 -4.53
CA ASP A 57 2.03 2.71 -5.09
C ASP A 57 0.85 3.05 -4.19
N TRP A 58 1.05 2.92 -2.87
CA TRP A 58 0.07 3.33 -1.88
C TRP A 58 -0.20 4.83 -1.91
N GLN A 59 0.86 5.66 -1.96
CA GLN A 59 0.72 7.12 -2.05
C GLN A 59 0.04 7.55 -3.35
N ASP A 60 0.48 7.02 -4.48
CA ASP A 60 -0.11 7.33 -5.79
C ASP A 60 -1.59 6.89 -5.84
N TRP A 61 -1.96 5.77 -5.19
CA TRP A 61 -3.36 5.36 -5.08
C TRP A 61 -4.20 6.31 -4.21
N LEU A 62 -3.66 6.75 -3.07
CA LEU A 62 -4.31 7.74 -2.22
C LEU A 62 -4.51 9.09 -2.91
N ASP A 63 -3.56 9.49 -3.76
CA ASP A 63 -3.61 10.71 -4.57
C ASP A 63 -4.42 10.54 -5.88
N GLY A 64 -4.95 9.35 -6.17
CA GLY A 64 -5.72 9.06 -7.39
C GLY A 64 -4.88 9.03 -8.66
N ARG A 65 -3.56 8.83 -8.54
CA ARG A 65 -2.57 8.78 -9.63
C ARG A 65 -2.11 7.37 -9.99
N PHE A 66 -2.61 6.36 -9.27
CA PHE A 66 -2.24 4.97 -9.52
C PHE A 66 -2.68 4.53 -10.92
N PRO A 67 -1.78 3.93 -11.73
CA PRO A 67 -2.11 3.50 -13.08
C PRO A 67 -3.23 2.43 -13.04
N HIS A 68 -4.24 2.62 -13.89
CA HIS A 68 -5.36 1.70 -14.10
C HIS A 68 -5.01 0.58 -15.08
#